data_AF-A0AAW0B9G0-F1
#
_entry.id   AF-A0AAW0B9G0-F1
#
_cell.length_a   1.000
_cell.length_b   1.000
_cell.length_c   1.000
_cell.angle_alpha   90.00
_cell.angle_beta   90.00
_cell.angle_gamma   90.00
#
_symmetry.space_group_name_H-M   'P 1'
#
loop_
_entity.id
_entity.type
_entity.pdbx_description
1 polymer ?
#
loop_
_entity_poly.entity_id
_entity_poly.type
_entity_poly.pdbx_seq_one_letter_code
_entity_poly.pdbx_strand_id
1 'polypeptide(L)'
;MPQSEANLQENPVFWKPSWAKTFSPEVPESSHAVHSSSNSSIHPPLPTPKDSTPTEWAQFLHLDKRFTDFNEIRKEIEQETFRVAGQNKGISKLPISLRIYSPNVLDLTLVDLPGLTKIPVGDQPSDIEKQIRNLVLDYISKPNSVILAVSPANVDLANSESLKLARSVDPQGRRTIGVLTKLDLMDAGTNALDILTGRVYPLKLGFIGVVNRSQQDINSEKPMEDALKSEQEFFQQPPSLPNNRT
;
A
#
# COMPACT_ATOMS: atom_id res chain seq x y z
N MET A 1 -32.51 30.60 10.78
CA MET A 1 -32.24 30.01 9.44
C MET A 1 -30.74 29.94 9.27
N PRO A 2 -30.16 28.77 8.96
CA PRO A 2 -29.77 27.80 9.97
C PRO A 2 -28.25 27.78 10.25
N GLN A 3 -27.92 27.34 11.47
CA GLN A 3 -26.59 26.89 11.86
C GLN A 3 -26.18 25.70 11.00
N SER A 4 -25.05 25.80 10.30
CA SER A 4 -24.44 24.66 9.64
C SER A 4 -23.57 23.90 10.65
N GLU A 5 -24.17 22.92 11.32
CA GLU A 5 -23.43 21.86 11.97
C GLU A 5 -22.70 21.04 10.89
N ALA A 6 -21.39 21.25 10.78
CA ALA A 6 -20.53 20.33 10.05
C ALA A 6 -20.42 19.06 10.89
N ASN A 7 -21.27 18.08 10.57
CA ASN A 7 -21.24 16.75 11.13
C ASN A 7 -19.91 16.10 10.69
N LEU A 8 -18.87 16.25 11.51
CA LEU A 8 -17.63 15.49 11.42
C LEU A 8 -18.00 14.06 11.74
N GLN A 9 -18.38 13.32 10.71
CA GLN A 9 -18.56 11.89 10.77
C GLN A 9 -17.15 11.31 11.03
N GLU A 10 -16.84 11.13 12.30
CA GLU A 10 -15.62 10.50 12.80
C GLU A 10 -15.51 9.12 12.14
N ASN A 11 -14.67 9.03 11.13
CA ASN A 11 -14.39 7.77 10.45
C ASN A 11 -13.67 6.88 11.48
N PRO A 12 -14.29 5.78 11.94
CA PRO A 12 -13.64 4.88 12.88
C PRO A 12 -12.37 4.32 12.24
N VAL A 13 -11.25 4.45 12.96
CA VAL A 13 -9.93 3.92 12.61
C VAL A 13 -10.02 2.39 12.54
N PHE A 14 -10.52 1.88 11.42
CA PHE A 14 -10.42 0.48 11.05
C PHE A 14 -9.01 0.27 10.50
N TRP A 15 -8.28 -0.68 11.09
CA TRP A 15 -7.05 -1.17 10.51
C TRP A 15 -7.40 -1.95 9.24
N LYS A 16 -7.43 -1.23 8.10
CA LYS A 16 -7.53 -1.82 6.77
C LYS A 16 -6.10 -2.04 6.26
N PRO A 17 -5.74 -3.25 5.81
CA PRO A 17 -4.44 -3.47 5.20
C PRO A 17 -4.27 -2.52 4.01
N SER A 18 -3.18 -1.76 4.01
CA SER A 18 -2.94 -0.73 2.98
C SER A 18 -2.79 -1.34 1.58
N TRP A 19 -2.31 -2.58 1.51
CA TRP A 19 -2.13 -3.34 0.26
C TRP A 19 -3.45 -3.89 -0.33
N ALA A 20 -4.50 -4.07 0.48
CA ALA A 20 -5.77 -4.65 0.01
C ALA A 20 -6.49 -3.74 -1.02
N LYS A 21 -6.01 -2.50 -1.19
CA LYS A 21 -6.46 -1.57 -2.23
C LYS A 21 -5.63 -1.62 -3.50
N THR A 22 -4.38 -2.09 -3.49
CA THR A 22 -3.37 -1.81 -4.54
C THR A 22 -3.13 -2.94 -5.55
N PHE A 23 -3.85 -4.06 -5.51
CA PHE A 23 -3.78 -5.10 -6.53
C PHE A 23 -5.07 -5.14 -7.37
N SER A 24 -4.99 -4.61 -8.60
CA SER A 24 -5.95 -4.86 -9.69
C SER A 24 -5.20 -5.64 -10.77
N PRO A 25 -5.72 -6.78 -11.25
CA PRO A 25 -5.13 -7.49 -12.37
C PRO A 25 -5.78 -6.97 -13.66
N GLU A 26 -5.14 -6.07 -14.38
CA GLU A 26 -5.51 -5.83 -15.79
C GLU A 26 -4.26 -5.90 -16.68
N VAL A 27 -4.39 -6.74 -17.70
CA VAL A 27 -3.35 -7.12 -18.67
C VAL A 27 -3.40 -6.10 -19.82
N PRO A 28 -2.27 -5.59 -20.32
CA PRO A 28 -2.29 -4.72 -21.48
C PRO A 28 -2.63 -5.52 -22.74
N GLU A 29 -3.73 -5.18 -23.42
CA GLU A 29 -4.04 -5.71 -24.75
C GLU A 29 -3.01 -5.19 -25.77
N SER A 30 -2.21 -6.11 -26.33
CA SER A 30 -1.29 -5.81 -27.43
C SER A 30 -2.08 -5.61 -28.72
N SER A 31 -2.10 -4.39 -29.24
CA SER A 31 -2.68 -4.04 -30.54
C SER A 31 -1.63 -4.13 -31.64
N HIS A 32 -1.62 -5.20 -32.43
CA HIS A 32 -1.09 -5.20 -33.81
C HIS A 32 -1.59 -6.43 -34.59
N ALA A 33 -2.42 -6.21 -35.61
CA ALA A 33 -2.46 -7.10 -36.78
C ALA A 33 -2.93 -6.36 -38.03
N VAL A 34 -2.04 -6.36 -39.01
CA VAL A 34 -2.20 -5.86 -40.38
C VAL A 34 -3.03 -6.86 -41.18
N HIS A 35 -4.02 -6.40 -41.96
CA HIS A 35 -4.76 -7.24 -42.89
C HIS A 35 -4.11 -7.24 -44.29
N SER A 36 -3.76 -8.44 -44.77
CA SER A 36 -3.70 -8.77 -46.20
C SER A 36 -4.29 -10.18 -46.44
N SER A 37 -4.94 -10.31 -47.59
CA SER A 37 -5.97 -11.26 -48.04
C SER A 37 -5.62 -12.76 -48.20
N SER A 38 -6.68 -13.59 -48.17
CA SER A 38 -6.91 -14.92 -48.85
C SER A 38 -5.98 -16.10 -48.47
N ASN A 39 -6.40 -17.37 -48.30
CA ASN A 39 -7.40 -18.19 -48.99
C ASN A 39 -7.77 -19.44 -48.14
N SER A 40 -8.84 -20.14 -48.54
CA SER A 40 -9.56 -21.23 -47.87
C SER A 40 -8.84 -22.59 -47.68
N SER A 41 -9.17 -23.32 -46.60
CA SER A 41 -9.37 -24.79 -46.56
C SER A 41 -9.96 -25.25 -45.21
N ILE A 42 -10.90 -26.20 -45.28
CA ILE A 42 -11.84 -26.62 -44.22
C ILE A 42 -11.22 -27.73 -43.36
N HIS A 43 -11.04 -27.47 -42.07
CA HIS A 43 -10.94 -28.49 -41.00
C HIS A 43 -11.74 -27.99 -39.79
N PRO A 44 -12.55 -28.83 -39.11
CA PRO A 44 -13.12 -28.44 -37.83
C PRO A 44 -11.96 -28.27 -36.82
N PRO A 45 -11.83 -27.12 -36.14
CA PRO A 45 -10.78 -26.95 -35.15
C PRO A 45 -11.03 -27.94 -34.01
N LEU A 46 -10.02 -28.77 -33.75
CA LEU A 46 -9.88 -29.48 -32.47
C LEU A 46 -10.06 -28.43 -31.35
N PRO A 47 -10.81 -28.70 -30.27
CA PRO A 47 -10.92 -27.74 -29.18
C PRO A 47 -9.52 -27.44 -28.67
N THR A 48 -8.99 -26.27 -29.03
CA THR A 48 -7.81 -25.71 -28.40
C THR A 48 -8.17 -25.59 -26.92
N PRO A 49 -7.30 -26.04 -26.00
CA PRO A 49 -7.46 -25.69 -24.60
C PRO A 49 -7.52 -24.16 -24.58
N LYS A 50 -8.69 -23.60 -24.23
CA LYS A 50 -8.82 -22.17 -23.97
C LYS A 50 -7.67 -21.80 -23.06
N ASP A 51 -6.92 -20.78 -23.45
CA ASP A 51 -5.85 -20.16 -22.66
C ASP A 51 -6.27 -20.10 -21.18
N SER A 52 -5.87 -21.11 -20.42
CA SER A 52 -6.05 -21.11 -18.97
C SER A 52 -4.93 -20.24 -18.46
N THR A 53 -5.12 -18.93 -18.51
CA THR A 53 -4.33 -18.00 -17.71
C THR A 53 -4.27 -18.60 -16.30
N PRO A 54 -3.08 -18.84 -15.73
CA PRO A 54 -2.96 -19.40 -14.39
C PRO A 54 -3.76 -18.50 -13.46
N THR A 55 -4.88 -19.02 -12.94
CA THR A 55 -5.83 -18.21 -12.19
C THR A 55 -5.17 -17.79 -10.89
N GLU A 56 -5.03 -16.50 -10.66
CA GLU A 56 -4.55 -15.97 -9.39
C GLU A 56 -5.55 -16.31 -8.28
N TRP A 57 -5.07 -16.74 -7.13
CA TRP A 57 -5.94 -17.05 -5.99
C TRP A 57 -5.21 -16.83 -4.67
N ALA A 58 -5.98 -16.71 -3.60
CA ALA A 58 -5.46 -16.62 -2.25
C ALA A 58 -6.16 -17.59 -1.30
N GLN A 59 -5.51 -17.87 -0.18
CA GLN A 59 -6.04 -18.70 0.89
C GLN A 59 -5.61 -18.17 2.24
N PHE A 60 -6.57 -18.02 3.14
CA PHE A 60 -6.32 -17.70 4.54
C PHE A 60 -5.93 -18.95 5.31
N LEU A 61 -5.02 -18.83 6.26
CA LEU A 61 -4.62 -19.97 7.10
C LEU A 61 -5.78 -20.52 7.94
N HIS A 62 -6.74 -19.67 8.32
CA HIS A 62 -7.91 -20.05 9.12
C HIS A 62 -9.10 -20.56 8.30
N LEU A 63 -9.00 -20.59 6.96
CA LEU A 63 -10.07 -21.06 6.07
C LEU A 63 -9.54 -21.99 4.99
N ASP A 64 -10.12 -23.19 4.90
CA ASP A 64 -9.86 -24.10 3.77
C ASP A 64 -10.72 -23.73 2.55
N LYS A 65 -10.56 -22.49 2.08
CA LYS A 65 -11.25 -21.92 0.91
C LYS A 65 -10.24 -21.17 0.03
N ARG A 66 -10.34 -21.36 -1.28
CA ARG A 66 -9.63 -20.53 -2.28
C ARG A 66 -10.48 -19.32 -2.62
N PHE A 67 -9.84 -18.17 -2.66
CA PHE A 67 -10.43 -16.88 -3.01
C PHE A 67 -9.83 -16.42 -4.33
N THR A 68 -10.66 -16.19 -5.35
CA THR A 68 -10.24 -15.62 -6.64
C THR A 68 -10.70 -14.17 -6.81
N ASP A 69 -11.64 -13.70 -5.97
CA ASP A 69 -12.09 -12.31 -5.91
C ASP A 69 -11.40 -11.57 -4.75
N PHE A 70 -10.61 -10.55 -5.10
CA PHE A 70 -9.91 -9.71 -4.13
C PHE A 70 -10.85 -8.89 -3.24
N ASN A 71 -12.08 -8.63 -3.66
CA ASN A 71 -13.09 -8.00 -2.80
C ASN A 71 -13.55 -8.95 -1.69
N GLU A 72 -13.66 -10.25 -1.96
CA GLU A 72 -13.93 -11.24 -0.91
C GLU A 72 -12.75 -11.32 0.07
N ILE A 73 -11.51 -11.32 -0.43
CA ILE A 73 -10.30 -11.30 0.40
C ILE A 73 -10.33 -10.08 1.33
N ARG A 74 -10.63 -8.88 0.81
CA ARG A 74 -10.72 -7.67 1.64
C ARG A 74 -11.79 -7.79 2.72
N LYS A 75 -13.00 -8.25 2.36
CA LYS A 75 -14.09 -8.44 3.32
C LYS A 75 -13.71 -9.43 4.41
N GLU A 76 -13.05 -10.52 4.06
CA GLU A 76 -12.58 -11.52 5.01
C GLU A 76 -11.54 -10.93 5.98
N ILE A 77 -10.57 -10.12 5.50
CA ILE A 77 -9.61 -9.47 6.40
C ILE A 77 -10.33 -8.53 7.37
N GLU A 78 -11.31 -7.75 6.91
CA GLU A 78 -12.09 -6.86 7.77
C GLU A 78 -12.87 -7.65 8.83
N GLN A 79 -13.51 -8.76 8.44
CA GLN A 79 -14.25 -9.64 9.35
C GLN A 79 -13.34 -10.31 10.38
N GLU A 80 -12.20 -10.85 9.94
CA GLU A 80 -11.26 -11.52 10.84
C GLU A 80 -10.59 -10.53 11.79
N THR A 81 -10.26 -9.33 11.30
CA THR A 81 -9.75 -8.23 12.16
C THR A 81 -10.77 -7.90 13.23
N PHE A 82 -12.05 -7.77 12.87
CA PHE A 82 -13.13 -7.50 13.81
C PHE A 82 -13.32 -8.63 14.84
N ARG A 83 -13.26 -9.88 14.39
CA ARG A 83 -13.39 -11.07 15.26
C ARG A 83 -12.28 -11.14 16.30
N VAL A 84 -11.06 -10.78 15.90
CA VAL A 84 -9.85 -10.98 16.70
C VAL A 84 -9.51 -9.76 17.56
N ALA A 85 -9.74 -8.53 17.07
CA ALA A 85 -9.47 -7.28 17.78
C ALA A 85 -10.69 -6.73 18.53
N GLY A 86 -11.90 -7.25 18.25
CA GLY A 86 -13.16 -6.81 18.84
C GLY A 86 -13.69 -5.48 18.28
N GLN A 87 -14.85 -5.05 18.78
CA GLN A 87 -15.50 -3.79 18.37
C GLN A 87 -14.75 -2.53 18.84
N ASN A 88 -13.94 -2.64 19.90
CA ASN A 88 -13.39 -1.49 20.63
C ASN A 88 -12.07 -0.94 20.06
N LYS A 89 -11.77 -1.17 18.77
CA LYS A 89 -10.58 -0.64 18.08
C LYS A 89 -9.24 -0.99 18.77
N GLY A 90 -9.22 -2.07 19.56
CA GLY A 90 -8.02 -2.59 20.21
C GLY A 90 -7.04 -3.20 19.20
N ILE A 91 -5.88 -3.63 19.68
CA ILE A 91 -4.88 -4.32 18.86
C ILE A 91 -4.78 -5.76 19.32
N SER A 92 -4.78 -6.67 18.35
CA SER A 92 -4.47 -8.06 18.60
C SER A 92 -3.06 -8.39 18.13
N LYS A 93 -2.39 -9.26 18.88
CA LYS A 93 -1.10 -9.85 18.48
C LYS A 93 -1.27 -11.05 17.55
N LEU A 94 -2.50 -11.55 17.37
CA LEU A 94 -2.77 -12.69 16.51
C LEU A 94 -2.72 -12.24 15.03
N PRO A 95 -1.79 -12.79 14.23
CA PRO A 95 -1.66 -12.38 12.83
C PRO A 95 -2.74 -13.04 11.97
N ILE A 96 -3.23 -12.30 10.98
CA ILE A 96 -4.03 -12.84 9.87
C ILE A 96 -3.05 -13.31 8.80
N SER A 97 -2.97 -14.63 8.56
CA SER A 97 -2.05 -15.20 7.57
C SER A 97 -2.77 -15.46 6.26
N LEU A 98 -2.34 -14.78 5.20
CA LEU A 98 -2.86 -14.92 3.84
C LEU A 98 -1.74 -15.33 2.90
N ARG A 99 -1.97 -16.36 2.08
CA ARG A 99 -1.08 -16.75 0.98
C ARG A 99 -1.73 -16.37 -0.34
N ILE A 100 -1.00 -15.66 -1.19
CA ILE A 100 -1.43 -15.27 -2.55
C ILE A 100 -0.57 -16.04 -3.54
N TYR A 101 -1.21 -16.67 -4.52
CA TYR A 101 -0.58 -17.44 -5.58
C TYR A 101 -0.85 -16.73 -6.90
N SER A 102 0.21 -16.31 -7.57
CA SER A 102 0.16 -15.67 -8.89
C SER A 102 1.42 -16.03 -9.67
N PRO A 103 1.35 -16.20 -11.00
CA PRO A 103 2.54 -16.38 -11.83
C PRO A 103 3.39 -15.11 -11.95
N ASN A 104 2.87 -13.96 -11.52
CA ASN A 104 3.47 -12.64 -11.71
C ASN A 104 4.14 -12.07 -10.45
N VAL A 105 4.24 -12.86 -9.36
CA VAL A 105 4.80 -12.43 -8.08
C VAL A 105 6.03 -13.24 -7.69
N LEU A 106 6.91 -12.62 -6.91
CA LEU A 106 8.04 -13.29 -6.28
C LEU A 106 7.61 -13.94 -4.96
N ASP A 107 8.33 -14.98 -4.55
CA ASP A 107 8.17 -15.59 -3.23
C ASP A 107 8.64 -14.60 -2.15
N LEU A 108 7.69 -13.85 -1.60
CA LEU A 108 7.91 -12.81 -0.60
C LEU A 108 6.96 -12.97 0.59
N THR A 109 7.46 -12.68 1.78
CA THR A 109 6.63 -12.52 2.98
C THR A 109 6.54 -11.05 3.34
N LEU A 110 5.33 -10.50 3.25
CA LEU A 110 5.02 -9.14 3.66
C LEU A 110 4.27 -9.17 4.98
N VAL A 111 4.62 -8.27 5.90
CA VAL A 111 3.91 -8.10 7.16
C VAL A 111 3.40 -6.67 7.21
N ASP A 112 2.08 -6.51 7.18
CA ASP A 112 1.42 -5.23 7.45
C ASP A 112 1.25 -5.07 8.97
N LEU A 113 1.59 -3.90 9.51
CA LEU A 113 1.60 -3.63 10.95
C LEU A 113 0.69 -2.43 11.28
N PRO A 114 0.14 -2.36 12.51
CA PRO A 114 -0.59 -1.18 12.96
C PRO A 114 0.21 0.12 12.82
N GLY A 115 -0.46 1.17 12.32
CA GLY A 115 0.12 2.50 12.24
C GLY A 115 0.46 3.04 13.62
N LEU A 116 1.60 3.73 13.74
CA LEU A 116 2.04 4.33 15.00
C LEU A 116 1.08 5.49 15.38
N THR A 117 0.31 5.34 16.46
CA THR A 117 -0.55 6.39 17.02
C THR A 117 -0.02 6.86 18.37
N LYS A 118 -0.11 8.18 18.63
CA LYS A 118 0.34 8.80 19.90
C LYS A 118 -0.80 9.04 20.89
N ILE A 119 -2.04 9.08 20.40
CA ILE A 119 -3.22 9.43 21.20
C ILE A 119 -4.24 8.30 21.03
N PRO A 120 -4.72 7.69 22.12
CA PRO A 120 -5.80 6.72 22.06
C PRO A 120 -7.08 7.41 21.59
N VAL A 121 -7.85 6.75 20.73
CA VAL A 121 -9.14 7.24 20.24
C VAL A 121 -10.26 6.26 20.54
N GLY A 122 -11.43 6.78 20.92
CA GLY A 122 -12.58 5.95 21.33
C GLY A 122 -12.24 5.06 22.53
N ASP A 123 -12.52 3.77 22.41
CA ASP A 123 -12.36 2.78 23.48
C ASP A 123 -10.96 2.13 23.54
N GLN A 124 -9.97 2.75 22.91
CA GLN A 124 -8.59 2.25 22.95
C GLN A 124 -7.99 2.37 24.36
N PRO A 125 -7.21 1.37 24.79
CA PRO A 125 -6.55 1.42 26.08
C PRO A 125 -5.52 2.56 26.13
N SER A 126 -5.28 3.12 27.32
CA SER A 126 -4.35 4.24 27.51
C SER A 126 -2.89 3.90 27.16
N ASP A 127 -2.54 2.61 27.11
CA ASP A 127 -1.21 2.12 26.73
C ASP A 127 -1.13 1.65 25.27
N ILE A 128 -2.12 1.98 24.41
CA ILE A 128 -2.19 1.53 23.02
C ILE A 128 -0.92 1.85 22.21
N GLU A 129 -0.34 3.03 22.41
CA GLU A 129 0.92 3.43 21.77
C GLU A 129 2.05 2.43 22.09
N LYS A 130 2.16 2.05 23.37
CA LYS A 130 3.18 1.09 23.83
C LYS A 130 2.91 -0.30 23.25
N GLN A 131 1.64 -0.72 23.17
CA GLN A 131 1.27 -2.00 22.58
C GLN A 131 1.64 -2.06 21.08
N ILE A 132 1.29 -1.03 20.31
CA ILE A 132 1.68 -0.90 18.89
C ILE A 132 3.19 -0.98 18.76
N ARG A 133 3.90 -0.15 19.53
CA ARG A 133 5.36 -0.04 19.44
C ARG A 133 6.04 -1.38 19.72
N ASN A 134 5.59 -2.10 20.75
CA ASN A 134 6.12 -3.42 21.09
C ASN A 134 5.83 -4.43 19.98
N LEU A 135 4.61 -4.44 19.44
CA LEU A 135 4.26 -5.32 18.32
C LEU A 135 5.16 -5.04 17.11
N VAL A 136 5.35 -3.78 16.73
CA VAL A 136 6.23 -3.43 15.61
C VAL A 136 7.66 -3.88 15.88
N LEU A 137 8.19 -3.62 17.08
CA LEU A 137 9.54 -4.04 17.50
C LEU A 137 9.73 -5.56 17.41
N ASP A 138 8.74 -6.36 17.76
CA ASP A 138 8.80 -7.83 17.68
C ASP A 138 9.04 -8.32 16.24
N TYR A 139 8.56 -7.58 15.24
CA TYR A 139 8.80 -7.89 13.81
C TYR A 139 10.12 -7.30 13.31
N ILE A 140 10.36 -6.01 13.51
CA ILE A 140 11.51 -5.32 12.91
C ILE A 140 12.85 -5.66 13.57
N SER A 141 12.84 -6.21 14.79
CA SER A 141 14.07 -6.64 15.49
C SER A 141 14.71 -7.88 14.87
N LYS A 142 13.98 -8.63 14.03
CA LYS A 142 14.51 -9.82 13.35
C LYS A 142 15.55 -9.38 12.31
N PRO A 143 16.79 -9.90 12.35
CA PRO A 143 17.85 -9.45 11.45
C PRO A 143 17.57 -9.78 9.97
N ASN A 144 16.83 -10.87 9.71
CA ASN A 144 16.40 -11.29 8.38
C ASN A 144 15.07 -10.61 7.98
N SER A 145 14.96 -9.30 8.19
CA SER A 145 13.82 -8.50 7.76
C SER A 145 14.29 -7.21 7.11
N VAL A 146 13.65 -6.83 6.01
CA VAL A 146 13.80 -5.50 5.41
C VAL A 146 12.74 -4.60 6.02
N ILE A 147 13.15 -3.44 6.51
CA ILE A 147 12.27 -2.44 7.12
C ILE A 147 11.91 -1.41 6.05
N LEU A 148 10.63 -1.27 5.76
CA LEU A 148 10.09 -0.16 4.95
C LEU A 148 9.67 0.97 5.90
N ALA A 149 10.54 1.98 6.05
CA ALA A 149 10.27 3.13 6.90
C ALA A 149 9.49 4.19 6.11
N VAL A 150 8.16 4.07 6.14
CA VAL A 150 7.25 4.96 5.41
C VAL A 150 7.07 6.28 6.17
N SER A 151 7.29 7.40 5.50
CA SER A 151 7.08 8.75 6.03
C SER A 151 6.34 9.61 4.98
N PRO A 152 5.39 10.46 5.40
CA PRO A 152 4.82 11.46 4.50
C PRO A 152 5.84 12.57 4.21
N ALA A 153 5.92 13.03 2.97
CA ALA A 153 6.88 14.04 2.51
C ALA A 153 6.52 15.47 2.92
N ASN A 154 5.25 15.71 3.27
CA ASN A 154 4.75 17.00 3.73
C ASN A 154 5.00 17.26 5.24
N VAL A 155 5.82 16.43 5.88
CA VAL A 155 6.17 16.54 7.30
C VAL A 155 7.67 16.38 7.43
N ASP A 156 8.29 17.09 8.38
CA ASP A 156 9.73 17.00 8.60
C ASP A 156 10.14 15.56 8.96
N LEU A 157 11.13 15.05 8.21
CA LEU A 157 11.67 13.71 8.36
C LEU A 157 12.27 13.46 9.75
N ALA A 158 12.78 14.52 10.41
CA ALA A 158 13.30 14.42 11.77
C ALA A 158 12.23 13.99 12.79
N ASN A 159 10.95 14.21 12.47
CA ASN A 159 9.80 13.81 13.29
C ASN A 159 9.21 12.45 12.89
N SER A 160 9.86 11.72 11.96
CA SER A 160 9.40 10.40 11.53
C SER A 160 9.59 9.35 12.62
N GLU A 161 8.49 8.88 13.20
CA GLU A 161 8.51 7.79 14.18
C GLU A 161 8.92 6.45 13.54
N SER A 162 8.61 6.22 12.26
CA SER A 162 8.99 4.99 11.55
C SER A 162 10.52 4.90 11.39
N LEU A 163 11.17 6.00 11.00
CA LEU A 163 12.63 6.07 10.90
C LEU A 163 13.32 5.99 12.27
N LYS A 164 12.76 6.64 13.29
CA LYS A 164 13.26 6.57 14.67
C LYS A 164 13.23 5.13 15.19
N LEU A 165 12.13 4.41 14.95
CA LEU A 165 11.98 3.02 15.37
C LEU A 165 12.91 2.09 14.58
N ALA A 166 13.00 2.27 13.26
CA ALA A 166 13.94 1.52 12.42
C ALA A 166 15.39 1.69 12.89
N ARG A 167 15.82 2.92 13.19
CA ARG A 167 17.19 3.20 13.66
C ARG A 167 17.52 2.54 15.00
N SER A 168 16.52 2.30 15.86
CA SER A 168 16.74 1.62 17.14
C SER A 168 17.13 0.14 16.99
N VAL A 169 16.78 -0.50 15.88
CA VAL A 169 17.07 -1.92 15.59
C VAL A 169 17.99 -2.12 14.37
N ASP A 170 18.23 -1.06 13.59
CA ASP A 170 19.17 -0.99 12.48
C ASP A 170 19.92 0.36 12.49
N PRO A 171 20.83 0.59 13.46
CA PRO A 171 21.52 1.87 13.62
C PRO A 171 22.33 2.30 12.39
N GLN A 172 22.77 1.34 11.57
CA GLN A 172 23.57 1.60 10.38
C GLN A 172 22.71 1.71 9.10
N GLY A 173 21.40 1.49 9.20
CA GLY A 173 20.47 1.58 8.07
C GLY A 173 20.79 0.58 6.95
N ARG A 174 21.30 -0.60 7.29
CA ARG A 174 21.74 -1.64 6.33
C ARG A 174 20.59 -2.39 5.68
N ARG A 175 19.45 -2.48 6.38
CA ARG A 175 18.26 -3.24 5.97
C ARG A 175 16.99 -2.38 6.04
N THR A 176 17.16 -1.06 6.00
CA THR A 176 16.07 -0.09 6.05
C THR A 176 16.01 0.68 4.73
N ILE A 177 14.85 0.66 4.09
CA ILE A 177 14.53 1.50 2.92
C ILE A 177 13.61 2.61 3.41
N GLY A 178 13.95 3.86 3.09
CA GLY A 178 13.06 4.99 3.34
C GLY A 178 12.03 5.10 2.23
N VAL A 179 10.75 5.27 2.58
CA VAL A 179 9.70 5.52 1.59
C VAL A 179 9.05 6.86 1.88
N LEU A 180 9.10 7.78 0.92
CA LEU A 180 8.41 9.07 1.00
C LEU A 180 7.08 8.99 0.25
N THR A 181 5.99 9.18 0.98
CA THR A 181 4.63 9.23 0.41
C THR A 181 4.14 10.68 0.32
N LYS A 182 3.03 10.92 -0.39
CA LYS A 182 2.37 12.24 -0.43
C LYS A 182 3.27 13.36 -0.96
N LEU A 183 4.12 13.05 -1.93
CA LEU A 183 5.01 14.04 -2.57
C LEU A 183 4.24 15.12 -3.34
N ASP A 184 3.03 14.78 -3.80
CA ASP A 184 2.05 15.65 -4.42
C ASP A 184 1.48 16.72 -3.46
N LEU A 185 1.59 16.52 -2.14
CA LEU A 185 1.08 17.42 -1.11
C LEU A 185 2.17 18.27 -0.45
N MET A 186 3.38 18.30 -1.03
CA MET A 186 4.45 19.16 -0.53
C MET A 186 4.16 20.63 -0.84
N ASP A 187 4.61 21.52 0.06
CA ASP A 187 4.46 22.96 -0.12
C ASP A 187 5.19 23.43 -1.38
N ALA A 188 4.52 24.29 -2.16
CA ALA A 188 5.09 24.85 -3.38
C ALA A 188 6.42 25.57 -3.07
N GLY A 189 7.46 25.21 -3.83
CA GLY A 189 8.81 25.74 -3.63
C GLY A 189 9.71 24.90 -2.72
N THR A 190 9.17 23.85 -2.08
CA THR A 190 9.97 22.82 -1.43
C THR A 190 10.23 21.64 -2.38
N ASN A 191 11.33 20.91 -2.18
CA ASN A 191 11.59 19.68 -2.92
C ASN A 191 12.13 18.61 -1.98
N ALA A 192 11.83 17.35 -2.28
CA ALA A 192 12.31 16.20 -1.51
C ALA A 192 13.69 15.70 -1.98
N LEU A 193 14.39 16.41 -2.88
CA LEU A 193 15.58 15.91 -3.55
C LEU A 193 16.71 15.59 -2.56
N ASP A 194 16.93 16.44 -1.57
CA ASP A 194 17.96 16.21 -0.56
C ASP A 194 17.65 15.01 0.34
N ILE A 195 16.37 14.68 0.53
CA ILE A 195 15.96 13.46 1.24
C ILE A 195 16.16 12.24 0.33
N LEU A 196 15.67 12.30 -0.92
CA LEU A 196 15.75 11.22 -1.90
C LEU A 196 17.20 10.84 -2.23
N THR A 197 18.10 11.84 -2.26
CA THR A 197 19.54 11.64 -2.47
C THR A 197 20.29 11.25 -1.18
N GLY A 198 19.61 11.15 -0.04
CA GLY A 198 20.18 10.72 1.23
C GLY A 198 21.08 11.74 1.93
N ARG A 199 21.02 13.03 1.53
CA ARG A 199 21.81 14.12 2.13
C ARG A 199 21.30 14.52 3.51
N VAL A 200 19.98 14.47 3.72
CA VAL A 200 19.35 14.83 5.01
C VAL A 200 19.44 13.69 6.01
N TYR A 201 19.09 12.47 5.59
CA TYR A 201 19.09 11.29 6.45
C TYR A 201 19.67 10.09 5.68
N PRO A 202 20.90 9.67 5.96
CA PRO A 202 21.53 8.60 5.17
C PRO A 202 20.98 7.22 5.54
N LEU A 203 20.52 6.49 4.53
CA LEU A 203 20.17 5.06 4.55
C LEU A 203 21.00 4.32 3.50
N LYS A 204 21.49 3.11 3.81
CA LYS A 204 22.32 2.34 2.84
C LYS A 204 21.54 1.89 1.62
N LEU A 205 20.24 1.66 1.77
CA LEU A 205 19.34 1.28 0.69
C LEU A 205 18.62 2.49 0.06
N GLY A 206 18.93 3.71 0.52
CA GLY A 206 18.37 4.95 -0.02
C GLY A 206 16.91 5.21 0.34
N PHE A 207 16.32 6.13 -0.41
CA PHE A 207 14.93 6.54 -0.31
C PHE A 207 14.22 6.36 -1.65
N ILE A 208 12.95 5.98 -1.59
CA ILE A 208 12.05 5.85 -2.75
C ILE A 208 10.86 6.77 -2.52
N GLY A 209 10.58 7.64 -3.49
CA GLY A 209 9.39 8.47 -3.51
C GLY A 209 8.23 7.75 -4.18
N VAL A 210 7.03 7.85 -3.60
CA VAL A 210 5.79 7.30 -4.19
C VAL A 210 4.64 8.30 -4.09
N VAL A 211 3.75 8.27 -5.08
CA VAL A 211 2.48 9.00 -5.09
C VAL A 211 1.35 7.98 -5.15
N ASN A 212 0.58 7.93 -4.07
CA ASN A 212 -0.55 7.01 -3.93
C ASN A 212 -1.87 7.71 -4.25
N ARG A 213 -2.93 6.93 -4.45
CA ARG A 213 -4.30 7.44 -4.55
C ARG A 213 -4.67 8.32 -3.36
N SER A 214 -5.30 9.46 -3.66
CA SER A 214 -5.90 10.34 -2.65
C SER A 214 -7.15 9.69 -2.04
N GLN A 215 -7.69 10.31 -0.98
CA GLN A 215 -8.96 9.85 -0.40
C GLN A 215 -10.11 9.98 -1.41
N GLN A 216 -10.09 11.00 -2.27
CA GLN A 216 -11.07 11.18 -3.33
C GLN A 216 -10.99 10.05 -4.35
N ASP A 217 -9.77 9.71 -4.80
CA ASP A 217 -9.54 8.60 -5.74
C ASP A 217 -10.00 7.25 -5.18
N ILE A 218 -9.80 7.03 -3.88
CA ILE A 218 -10.28 5.84 -3.18
C ILE A 218 -11.82 5.79 -3.19
N ASN A 219 -12.46 6.92 -2.90
CA ASN A 219 -13.93 7.01 -2.84
C ASN A 219 -14.57 6.85 -4.22
N SER A 220 -13.88 7.28 -5.28
CA SER A 220 -14.32 7.10 -6.67
C SER A 220 -13.84 5.77 -7.28
N GLU A 221 -13.27 4.86 -6.46
CA GLU A 221 -12.75 3.57 -6.89
C GLU A 221 -11.77 3.63 -8.08
N LYS A 222 -10.92 4.66 -8.13
CA LYS A 222 -9.94 4.85 -9.19
C LYS A 222 -9.11 3.56 -9.39
N PRO A 223 -9.04 3.01 -10.61
CA PRO A 223 -8.25 1.83 -10.93
C PRO A 223 -6.77 2.02 -10.58
N MET A 224 -6.07 0.91 -10.31
CA MET A 224 -4.65 0.97 -9.96
C MET A 224 -3.79 1.40 -11.16
N GLU A 225 -4.14 1.01 -12.37
CA GLU A 225 -3.44 1.41 -13.59
C GLU A 225 -3.43 2.94 -13.77
N ASP A 226 -4.61 3.57 -13.61
CA ASP A 226 -4.72 5.02 -13.68
C ASP A 226 -3.93 5.72 -12.57
N ALA A 227 -3.84 5.11 -11.38
CA ALA A 227 -3.03 5.64 -10.29
C ALA A 227 -1.53 5.57 -10.61
N LEU A 228 -1.05 4.45 -11.16
CA LEU A 228 0.34 4.30 -11.61
C LEU A 228 0.68 5.27 -12.75
N LYS A 229 -0.25 5.46 -13.70
CA LYS A 229 -0.07 6.43 -14.77
C LYS A 229 0.03 7.87 -14.23
N SER A 230 -0.84 8.23 -13.28
CA SER A 230 -0.76 9.54 -12.62
C SER A 230 0.54 9.73 -11.83
N GLU A 231 1.03 8.69 -11.15
CA GLU A 231 2.33 8.71 -10.47
C GLU A 231 3.49 8.92 -11.45
N GLN A 232 3.48 8.19 -12.57
CA GLN A 232 4.49 8.33 -13.62
C GLN A 232 4.48 9.74 -14.22
N GLU A 233 3.30 10.29 -14.51
CA GLU A 233 3.14 11.66 -15.00
C GLU A 233 3.67 12.68 -13.97
N PHE A 234 3.42 12.47 -12.68
CA PHE A 234 3.95 13.34 -11.61
C PHE A 234 5.49 13.37 -11.60
N PHE A 235 6.16 12.21 -11.68
CA PHE A 235 7.62 12.14 -11.64
C PHE A 235 8.30 12.51 -12.97
N GLN A 236 7.59 12.48 -14.09
CA GLN A 236 8.09 12.95 -15.39
C GLN A 236 8.10 14.48 -15.49
N GLN A 237 7.30 15.19 -14.69
CA GLN A 237 7.32 16.63 -14.67
C GLN A 237 8.62 17.14 -14.02
N PRO A 238 9.30 18.12 -14.64
CA PRO A 238 10.51 18.69 -14.05
C PRO A 238 10.19 19.33 -12.69
N PRO A 239 11.12 19.28 -11.72
CA PRO A 239 10.90 19.85 -10.40
C PRO A 239 10.69 21.36 -10.52
N SER A 240 9.43 21.79 -10.38
CA SER A 240 8.95 23.17 -10.33
C SER A 240 9.33 24.08 -11.52
N LEU A 241 8.40 24.25 -12.47
CA LEU A 241 8.09 25.60 -12.95
C LEU A 241 6.72 25.96 -12.35
N PRO A 242 6.58 27.14 -11.71
CA PRO A 242 5.33 27.53 -11.08
C PRO A 242 4.26 27.68 -12.15
N ASN A 243 3.20 26.86 -12.08
CA ASN A 243 1.99 27.09 -12.86
C ASN A 243 1.28 28.31 -12.29
N ASN A 244 1.66 29.49 -12.80
CA ASN A 244 0.88 30.70 -12.66
C ASN A 244 -0.38 30.53 -13.52
N ARG A 245 -1.44 29.96 -12.93
CA ARG A 245 -2.79 30.08 -13.50
C ARG A 245 -3.37 31.41 -12.99
N THR A 246 -3.18 32.44 -13.79
CA THR A 246 -4.02 33.66 -13.79
C THR A 246 -5.44 33.35 -14.18
#